data_AF-X1RR38-F1
#
_entry.id   AF-X1RR38-F1
#
_cell.length_a   1.000
_cell.length_b   1.000
_cell.length_c   1.000
_cell.angle_alpha   90.00
_cell.angle_beta   90.00
_cell.angle_gamma   90.00
#
_symmetry.space_group_name_H-M   'P 1'
#
loop_
_entity.id
_entity.type
_entity.pdbx_description
1 polymer ?
#
loop_
_entity_poly.entity_id
_entity_poly.type
_entity_poly.pdbx_seq_one_letter_code
_entity_poly.pdbx_strand_id
1 'polypeptide(L)'
;MAIEKEELALIKGMLPAIGIGTVIVVGVALLGRAFTGRRVYAQDGQYLVSVRYGQWHDIREFIQPSNPDVLAIYSEYGPDYWSLYDFVCRNINYRRDIGEFWQTPGETLQGHGDCEDTSLLL
;
A
#
# COMPACT_ATOMS: atom_id res chain seq x y z
N MET A 1 8.72 34.80 -37.99
CA MET A 1 9.04 33.46 -38.52
C MET A 1 7.71 32.85 -38.93
N ALA A 2 7.40 32.87 -40.23
CA ALA A 2 6.14 32.34 -40.74
C ALA A 2 6.30 30.83 -40.92
N ILE A 3 5.46 30.05 -40.26
CA ILE A 3 5.40 28.59 -40.44
C ILE A 3 4.94 28.34 -41.87
N GLU A 4 5.72 27.60 -42.65
CA GLU A 4 5.35 27.30 -44.04
C GLU A 4 4.14 26.36 -44.09
N LYS A 5 3.33 26.43 -45.16
CA LYS A 5 2.07 25.68 -45.25
C LYS A 5 2.25 24.16 -45.10
N GLU A 6 3.40 23.63 -45.52
CA GLU A 6 3.76 22.22 -45.37
C GLU A 6 4.03 21.85 -43.90
N GLU A 7 4.75 22.70 -43.15
CA GLU A 7 4.96 22.50 -41.72
C GLU A 7 3.62 22.53 -40.96
N LEU A 8 2.70 23.42 -41.34
CA LEU A 8 1.37 23.48 -40.72
C LEU A 8 0.53 22.23 -41.00
N ALA A 9 0.67 21.64 -42.20
CA ALA A 9 -0.01 20.38 -42.54
C ALA A 9 0.59 19.20 -41.77
N LEU A 10 1.91 19.16 -41.62
CA LEU A 10 2.62 18.16 -40.82
C LEU A 10 2.19 18.22 -39.34
N ILE A 11 2.16 19.41 -38.74
CA ILE A 11 1.73 19.63 -37.35
C ILE A 11 0.28 19.19 -37.14
N LYS A 12 -0.62 19.54 -38.07
CA LYS A 12 -2.03 19.11 -38.01
C LYS A 12 -2.20 17.60 -38.12
N GLY A 13 -1.36 16.93 -38.92
CA GLY A 13 -1.37 15.47 -39.04
C GLY A 13 -0.88 14.75 -37.79
N MET A 14 0.03 15.37 -37.02
CA MET A 14 0.55 14.82 -35.77
C MET A 14 -0.34 15.09 -34.55
N LEU A 15 -1.17 16.14 -34.60
CA LEU A 15 -2.04 16.56 -33.49
C LEU A 15 -2.91 15.44 -32.89
N PRO A 16 -3.56 14.56 -33.69
CA PRO A 16 -4.36 13.46 -33.17
C PRO A 16 -3.53 12.44 -32.40
N ALA A 17 -2.35 12.10 -32.90
CA ALA A 17 -1.44 11.15 -32.24
C ALA A 17 -0.90 11.73 -30.91
N ILE A 18 -0.55 13.02 -30.90
CA ILE A 18 -0.15 13.73 -29.68
C ILE A 18 -1.29 13.79 -28.67
N GLY A 19 -2.52 14.08 -29.12
CA GLY A 19 -3.71 14.10 -28.29
C GLY A 19 -4.00 12.74 -27.64
N ILE A 20 -4.01 11.67 -28.43
CA ILE A 20 -4.24 10.30 -27.95
C ILE A 20 -3.14 9.88 -26.97
N GLY A 21 -1.87 10.13 -27.32
CA GLY A 21 -0.74 9.81 -26.46
C GLY A 21 -0.83 10.52 -25.10
N THR A 22 -1.21 11.80 -25.11
CA THR A 22 -1.37 12.59 -23.87
C THR A 22 -2.48 12.03 -22.98
N VAL A 23 -3.64 11.67 -23.57
CA VAL A 23 -4.76 11.08 -22.82
C VAL A 23 -4.37 9.76 -22.17
N ILE A 24 -3.65 8.89 -22.89
CA ILE A 24 -3.19 7.60 -22.35
C ILE A 24 -2.23 7.83 -21.18
N VAL A 25 -1.23 8.71 -21.34
CA VAL A 25 -0.25 8.99 -20.28
C VAL A 25 -0.93 9.57 -19.03
N VAL A 26 -1.83 10.54 -19.20
CA VAL A 26 -2.58 11.12 -18.08
C VAL A 26 -3.49 10.07 -17.43
N GLY A 27 -4.17 9.23 -18.21
CA GLY A 27 -4.99 8.14 -17.72
C GLY A 27 -4.20 7.15 -16.86
N VAL A 28 -3.04 6.71 -17.35
CA VAL A 28 -2.14 5.80 -16.61
C VAL A 28 -1.59 6.47 -15.35
N ALA A 29 -1.23 7.75 -15.39
CA ALA A 29 -0.73 8.47 -14.21
C ALA A 29 -1.81 8.64 -13.13
N LEU A 30 -3.05 8.95 -13.53
CA LEU A 30 -4.19 9.09 -12.60
C LEU A 30 -4.59 7.73 -12.00
N LEU A 31 -4.64 6.69 -12.82
CA LEU A 31 -4.84 5.30 -12.35
C LEU A 31 -3.70 4.90 -11.41
N GLY A 32 -2.46 5.14 -11.80
CA GLY A 32 -1.28 4.90 -10.96
C GLY A 32 -1.42 5.56 -9.60
N ARG A 33 -1.77 6.84 -9.52
CA ARG A 33 -2.02 7.53 -8.24
C ARG A 33 -3.17 6.94 -7.43
N ALA A 34 -4.23 6.48 -8.07
CA ALA A 34 -5.36 5.84 -7.38
C ALA A 34 -4.99 4.46 -6.82
N PHE A 35 -4.08 3.74 -7.47
CA PHE A 35 -3.65 2.39 -7.07
C PHE A 35 -2.37 2.36 -6.21
N THR A 36 -1.50 3.38 -6.29
CA THR A 36 -0.35 3.54 -5.39
C THR A 36 -0.74 4.32 -4.14
N GLY A 37 -1.84 3.91 -3.51
CA GLY A 37 -2.48 4.59 -2.39
C GLY A 37 -1.49 5.06 -1.33
N ARG A 38 -1.69 6.29 -0.84
CA ARG A 38 -0.93 6.83 0.28
C ARG A 38 -1.13 5.87 1.47
N ARG A 39 -0.06 5.28 2.01
CA ARG A 39 -0.18 4.29 3.11
C ARG A 39 -0.28 4.93 4.48
N VAL A 40 0.29 6.13 4.63
CA VAL A 40 0.32 6.90 5.88
C VAL A 40 -0.10 8.34 5.61
N TYR A 41 -0.99 8.86 6.44
CA TYR A 41 -1.43 10.25 6.43
C TYR A 41 -1.21 10.86 7.81
N ALA A 42 -0.53 12.01 7.88
CA ALA A 42 -0.40 12.76 9.12
C ALA A 42 -1.47 13.85 9.16
N GLN A 43 -2.35 13.81 10.16
CA GLN A 43 -3.42 14.79 10.35
C GLN A 43 -3.51 15.14 11.84
N ASP A 44 -3.39 16.42 12.19
CA ASP A 44 -3.64 16.91 13.54
C ASP A 44 -2.87 16.16 14.66
N GLY A 45 -1.65 15.70 14.36
CA GLY A 45 -0.80 14.92 15.28
C GLY A 45 -1.13 13.42 15.36
N GLN A 46 -2.10 12.96 14.57
CA GLN A 46 -2.39 11.55 14.34
C GLN A 46 -1.69 11.04 13.08
N TYR A 47 -1.27 9.79 13.13
CA TYR A 47 -0.72 9.08 11.97
C TYR A 47 -1.75 8.02 11.59
N LEU A 48 -2.47 8.26 10.50
CA LEU A 48 -3.46 7.34 9.98
C LEU A 48 -2.79 6.38 9.00
N VAL A 49 -3.08 5.09 9.13
CA VAL A 49 -2.59 4.04 8.24
C VAL A 49 -3.75 3.45 7.44
N SER A 50 -3.52 3.20 6.15
CA SER A 50 -4.51 2.54 5.29
C SER A 50 -4.50 1.05 5.57
N VAL A 51 -5.61 0.52 6.07
CA VAL A 51 -5.82 -0.92 6.24
C VAL A 51 -6.74 -1.49 5.17
N ARG A 52 -6.95 -2.80 5.20
CA ARG A 52 -7.77 -3.53 4.24
C ARG A 52 -9.11 -2.83 3.98
N TYR A 53 -9.53 -2.82 2.71
CA TYR A 53 -10.77 -2.18 2.23
C TYR A 53 -10.82 -0.65 2.32
N GLY A 54 -9.67 0.03 2.38
CA GLY A 54 -9.60 1.51 2.30
C GLY A 54 -10.02 2.22 3.59
N GLN A 55 -10.08 1.47 4.69
CA GLN A 55 -10.26 2.02 6.02
C GLN A 55 -8.97 2.68 6.50
N TRP A 56 -9.10 3.68 7.37
CA TRP A 56 -7.98 4.42 7.95
C TRP A 56 -8.02 4.32 9.46
N HIS A 57 -6.92 3.90 10.08
CA HIS A 57 -6.81 3.72 11.53
C HIS A 57 -5.67 4.58 12.08
N ASP A 58 -5.84 5.15 13.28
CA ASP A 58 -4.69 5.72 13.98
C ASP A 58 -3.66 4.62 14.26
N ILE A 59 -2.39 4.90 14.02
CA ILE A 59 -1.30 3.94 14.14
C ILE A 59 -1.24 3.30 15.54
N ARG A 60 -1.64 4.04 16.58
CA ARG A 60 -1.64 3.57 17.98
C ARG A 60 -2.73 2.53 18.23
N GLU A 61 -3.83 2.61 17.50
CA GLU A 61 -4.91 1.64 17.53
C GLU A 61 -4.62 0.47 16.58
N PHE A 62 -4.02 0.76 15.43
CA PHE A 62 -3.66 -0.22 14.40
C PHE A 62 -2.73 -1.32 14.91
N ILE A 63 -1.73 -0.98 15.74
CA ILE A 63 -0.81 -1.98 16.35
C ILE A 63 -1.50 -2.87 17.40
N GLN A 64 -2.77 -2.60 17.73
CA GLN A 64 -3.60 -3.41 18.61
C GLN A 64 -2.95 -3.75 19.96
N PRO A 65 -2.47 -2.76 20.73
CA PRO A 65 -1.68 -3.02 21.94
C PRO A 65 -2.52 -3.63 23.09
N SER A 66 -3.85 -3.57 22.98
CA SER A 66 -4.81 -4.14 23.92
C SER A 66 -5.51 -5.40 23.40
N ASN A 67 -5.14 -5.90 22.22
CA ASN A 67 -5.72 -7.13 21.69
C ASN A 67 -5.17 -8.34 22.46
N PRO A 68 -6.03 -9.17 23.09
CA PRO A 68 -5.59 -10.30 23.92
C PRO A 68 -4.78 -11.33 23.13
N ASP A 69 -5.06 -11.55 21.84
CA ASP A 69 -4.35 -12.52 21.02
C ASP A 69 -2.92 -12.04 20.72
N VAL A 70 -2.77 -10.74 20.41
CA VAL A 70 -1.47 -10.09 20.21
C VAL A 70 -0.65 -10.12 21.49
N LEU A 71 -1.28 -9.81 22.62
CA LEU A 71 -0.64 -9.86 23.93
C LEU A 71 -0.24 -11.28 24.33
N ALA A 72 -1.03 -12.30 23.97
CA ALA A 72 -0.71 -13.69 24.25
C ALA A 72 0.56 -14.14 23.52
N ILE A 73 0.66 -13.84 22.21
CA ILE A 73 1.88 -14.14 21.42
C ILE A 73 3.08 -13.39 21.99
N TYR A 74 2.95 -12.09 22.26
CA TYR A 74 4.06 -11.32 22.84
C TYR A 74 4.46 -11.83 24.24
N SER A 75 3.50 -12.31 25.04
CA SER A 75 3.79 -12.89 26.36
C SER A 75 4.45 -14.27 26.29
N GLU A 76 4.13 -15.06 25.26
CA GLU A 76 4.69 -16.39 25.05
C GLU A 76 6.12 -16.35 24.48
N TYR A 77 6.35 -15.55 23.43
CA TYR A 77 7.62 -15.48 22.73
C TYR A 77 8.55 -14.37 23.25
N GLY A 78 8.00 -13.33 23.85
CA GLY A 78 8.74 -12.18 24.34
C GLY A 78 9.25 -11.24 23.23
N PRO A 79 10.06 -10.24 23.59
CA PRO A 79 10.60 -9.25 22.64
C PRO A 79 11.80 -9.75 21.82
N ASP A 80 12.16 -11.03 21.93
CA ASP A 80 13.29 -11.57 21.17
C ASP A 80 12.91 -11.73 19.70
N TYR A 81 13.62 -10.98 18.85
CA TYR A 81 13.35 -10.93 17.42
C TYR A 81 13.42 -12.32 16.75
N TRP A 82 14.38 -13.16 17.14
CA TRP A 82 14.52 -14.49 16.54
C TRP A 82 13.38 -15.44 16.92
N SER A 83 12.88 -15.33 18.15
CA SER A 83 11.73 -16.09 18.64
C SER A 83 10.45 -15.69 17.92
N LEU A 84 10.21 -14.38 17.76
CA LEU A 84 9.07 -13.88 16.97
C LEU A 84 9.19 -14.25 15.49
N TYR A 85 10.40 -14.19 14.92
CA TYR A 85 10.65 -14.60 13.55
C TYR A 85 10.38 -16.10 13.33
N ASP A 86 10.85 -16.98 14.23
CA ASP A 86 10.55 -18.42 14.17
C ASP A 86 9.04 -18.68 14.30
N PHE A 87 8.34 -17.96 15.19
CA PHE A 87 6.88 -18.00 15.27
C PHE A 87 6.22 -17.64 13.93
N VAL A 88 6.59 -16.51 13.34
CA VAL A 88 6.02 -16.05 12.06
C VAL A 88 6.25 -17.09 10.96
N CYS A 89 7.48 -17.60 10.82
CA CYS A 89 7.82 -18.58 9.80
C CYS A 89 7.06 -19.90 9.95
N ARG A 90 6.66 -20.29 11.16
CA ARG A 90 5.95 -21.54 11.43
C ARG A 90 4.43 -21.42 11.33
N ASN A 91 3.89 -20.24 11.62
CA ASN A 91 2.46 -20.07 11.85
C ASN A 91 1.77 -19.20 10.80
N ILE A 92 2.52 -18.37 10.06
CA ILE A 92 1.95 -17.43 9.10
C ILE A 92 2.31 -17.85 7.67
N ASN A 93 1.29 -18.15 6.87
CA ASN A 93 1.46 -18.47 5.46
C ASN A 93 1.53 -17.18 4.64
N TYR A 94 2.57 -17.05 3.81
CA TYR A 94 2.67 -15.92 2.90
C TYR A 94 1.51 -15.93 1.90
N ARG A 95 0.73 -14.84 1.89
CA ARG A 95 -0.33 -14.63 0.90
C ARG A 95 -0.21 -13.22 0.34
N ARG A 96 0.13 -13.13 -0.94
CA ARG A 96 0.13 -11.86 -1.66
C ARG A 96 -1.28 -11.28 -1.73
N ASP A 97 -1.42 -10.03 -1.33
CA ASP A 97 -2.69 -9.33 -1.41
C ASP A 97 -2.94 -8.70 -2.81
N ILE A 98 -4.22 -8.50 -3.14
CA ILE A 98 -4.66 -7.81 -4.35
C ILE A 98 -4.95 -6.36 -3.97
N GLY A 99 -4.03 -5.47 -4.36
CA GLY A 99 -3.96 -4.11 -3.83
C GLY A 99 -2.88 -4.01 -2.77
N GLU A 100 -2.72 -2.82 -2.19
CA GLU A 100 -1.67 -2.53 -1.20
C GLU A 100 -2.32 -1.92 0.04
N PHE A 101 -2.31 -2.64 1.15
CA PHE A 101 -2.88 -2.22 2.43
C PHE A 101 -2.25 -3.04 3.55
N TRP A 102 -2.36 -2.58 4.79
CA TRP A 102 -1.88 -3.35 5.94
C TRP A 102 -3.01 -4.17 6.56
N GLN A 103 -2.73 -5.42 6.90
CA GLN A 103 -3.51 -6.19 7.86
C GLN A 103 -3.12 -5.78 9.29
N THR A 104 -4.09 -5.80 10.19
CA THR A 104 -3.80 -5.64 11.63
C THR A 104 -3.09 -6.87 12.18
N PRO A 105 -2.30 -6.76 13.26
CA PRO A 105 -1.65 -7.91 13.89
C PRO A 105 -2.61 -9.09 14.16
N GLY A 106 -3.81 -8.81 14.70
CA GLY A 106 -4.83 -9.82 14.97
C GLY A 106 -5.40 -10.49 13.71
N GLU A 107 -5.45 -9.79 12.57
CA GLU A 107 -5.80 -10.41 11.28
C GLU A 107 -4.66 -11.29 10.76
N THR A 108 -3.41 -10.85 10.91
CA THR A 108 -2.24 -11.66 10.52
C THR A 108 -2.17 -12.94 11.34
N LEU A 109 -2.48 -12.87 12.64
CA LEU A 109 -2.55 -14.03 13.55
C LEU A 109 -3.60 -15.09 13.16
N GLN A 110 -4.46 -14.81 12.17
CA GLN A 110 -5.31 -15.83 11.55
C GLN A 110 -4.53 -16.79 10.62
N GLY A 111 -3.21 -16.59 10.49
CA GLY A 111 -2.29 -17.52 9.82
C GLY A 111 -1.95 -17.14 8.38
N HIS A 112 -2.18 -15.89 7.98
CA HIS A 112 -1.80 -15.39 6.66
C HIS A 112 -1.47 -13.90 6.65
N GLY A 113 -0.55 -13.51 5.79
CA GLY A 113 -0.19 -12.12 5.51
C GLY A 113 0.91 -12.05 4.48
N ASP A 114 1.20 -10.88 3.94
CA ASP A 114 2.38 -10.68 3.09
C ASP A 114 3.56 -10.06 3.87
N CYS A 115 4.42 -9.31 3.19
CA CYS A 115 5.67 -8.85 3.78
C CYS A 115 5.47 -7.81 4.88
N GLU A 116 4.57 -6.85 4.70
CA GLU A 116 4.28 -5.86 5.73
C GLU A 116 3.56 -6.47 6.93
N ASP A 117 2.60 -7.37 6.67
CA ASP A 117 1.73 -7.94 7.69
C ASP A 117 2.53 -8.79 8.67
N THR A 118 3.46 -9.58 8.13
CA THR A 118 4.39 -10.40 8.91
C THR A 118 5.42 -9.55 9.64
N SER A 119 5.87 -8.44 9.04
CA SER A 119 6.81 -7.51 9.68
C SER A 119 6.21 -6.78 10.89
N LEU A 120 4.88 -6.62 10.94
CA LEU A 120 4.19 -6.01 12.06
C LEU A 120 4.10 -6.90 13.31
N LEU A 121 4.41 -8.20 13.17
CA LEU A 121 4.48 -9.15 14.29
C LEU A 121 5.90 -9.27 14.87
N LEU A 122 6.88 -8.53 14.34
CA LEU A 122 8.29 -8.53 14.74
C LEU A 122 8.66 -7.23 15.46
#